data_AF-A0A7I4AYE2-F1
#
_entry.id   AF-A0A7I4AYE2-F1
#
_cell.length_a   1.000
_cell.length_b   1.000
_cell.length_c   1.000
_cell.angle_alpha   90.00
_cell.angle_beta   90.00
_cell.angle_gamma   90.00
#
_symmetry.space_group_name_H-M   'P 1'
#
loop_
_entity.id
_entity.type
_entity.pdbx_description
1 polymer ?
#
loop_
_entity_poly.entity_id
_entity_poly.type
_entity_poly.pdbx_seq_one_letter_code
_entity_poly.pdbx_strand_id
1 'polypeptide(L)'
;MSTGLAKWAGELAKGVHGFWEKGRWTPLAISARHRAKIRKETLLAGGEWPYDAPRKPERTKMKGHKVDREAALKRARTVELMEKMPQMLADMKVSHSTCHLPQNLSGLVLLLLMILQTCLVELFPLSNNGSC
;
A
#
# COMPACT_ATOMS: atom_id res chain seq x y z
N MET A 1 -56.68 -16.23 4.69
CA MET A 1 -55.38 -16.30 5.41
C MET A 1 -54.88 -17.73 5.37
N SER A 2 -53.62 -17.97 4.97
CA SER A 2 -53.09 -19.35 4.96
C SER A 2 -52.98 -19.87 6.40
N THR A 3 -53.22 -21.17 6.60
CA THR A 3 -53.18 -21.81 7.92
C THR A 3 -51.80 -21.69 8.57
N GLY A 4 -50.73 -21.70 7.75
CA GLY A 4 -49.36 -21.50 8.19
C GLY A 4 -49.07 -20.08 8.69
N LEU A 5 -49.66 -19.05 8.07
CA LEU A 5 -49.41 -17.66 8.47
C LEU A 5 -49.98 -17.37 9.86
N ALA A 6 -51.21 -17.82 10.14
CA ALA A 6 -51.85 -17.60 11.43
C ALA A 6 -51.07 -18.25 12.59
N LYS A 7 -50.53 -19.46 12.37
CA LYS A 7 -49.73 -20.19 13.38
C LYS A 7 -48.42 -19.47 13.72
N TRP A 8 -47.78 -18.88 12.71
CA TRP A 8 -46.40 -18.42 12.80
C TRP A 8 -46.26 -16.89 12.82
N ALA A 9 -47.36 -16.14 12.80
CA ALA A 9 -47.38 -14.69 12.81
C ALA A 9 -46.59 -14.07 13.98
N GLY A 10 -46.68 -14.67 15.17
CA GLY A 10 -45.96 -14.19 16.36
C GLY A 10 -44.44 -14.37 16.27
N GLU A 11 -43.97 -15.43 15.63
CA GLU A 11 -42.52 -15.63 15.37
C GLU A 11 -42.04 -14.69 14.26
N LEU A 12 -42.82 -14.54 13.19
CA LEU A 12 -42.50 -13.64 12.07
C LEU A 12 -42.43 -12.17 12.49
N ALA A 13 -43.19 -11.77 13.51
CA ALA A 13 -43.16 -10.41 14.06
C ALA A 13 -41.83 -10.06 14.75
N LYS A 14 -41.06 -11.05 15.22
CA LYS A 14 -39.74 -10.80 15.85
C LYS A 14 -38.71 -10.30 14.85
N GLY A 15 -38.89 -10.62 13.57
CA GLY A 15 -38.01 -10.19 12.48
C GLY A 15 -37.91 -11.24 11.37
N VAL A 16 -37.21 -10.87 10.30
CA VAL A 16 -37.04 -11.77 9.15
C VAL A 16 -36.14 -12.94 9.54
N HIS A 17 -34.85 -12.76 9.83
CA HIS A 17 -33.91 -13.90 9.97
C HIS A 17 -33.59 -14.29 11.42
N GLY A 18 -33.77 -13.36 12.34
CA GLY A 18 -33.44 -13.49 13.74
C GLY A 18 -33.72 -12.17 14.43
N PHE A 19 -33.48 -12.16 15.73
CA PHE A 19 -33.55 -10.95 16.53
C PHE A 19 -32.37 -10.93 17.49
N TRP A 20 -31.99 -9.73 17.88
CA TRP A 20 -30.98 -9.52 18.92
C TRP A 20 -31.66 -9.63 20.28
N GLU A 21 -31.21 -10.57 21.10
CA GLU A 21 -31.66 -10.69 22.49
C GLU A 21 -30.43 -10.90 23.39
N LYS A 22 -30.32 -10.13 24.48
CA LYS A 22 -29.27 -10.30 25.51
C LYS A 22 -27.85 -10.36 24.91
N GLY A 23 -27.56 -9.53 23.92
CA GLY A 23 -26.24 -9.47 23.26
C GLY A 23 -25.91 -10.65 22.35
N ARG A 24 -26.87 -11.54 22.09
CA ARG A 24 -26.72 -12.67 21.16
C ARG A 24 -27.70 -12.54 20.00
N TRP A 25 -27.25 -12.96 18.82
CA TRP A 25 -28.13 -13.20 17.69
C TRP A 25 -28.90 -14.51 17.88
N THR A 26 -30.21 -14.43 18.04
CA THR A 26 -31.08 -15.60 18.21
C THR A 26 -31.83 -15.88 16.89
N PRO A 27 -31.75 -17.10 16.33
CA PRO A 27 -32.52 -17.46 15.14
C PRO A 27 -34.01 -17.59 15.46
N LEU A 28 -34.88 -17.47 14.46
CA LEU A 28 -36.30 -17.81 14.62
C LEU A 28 -36.47 -19.32 14.83
N ALA A 29 -37.59 -19.71 15.45
CA ALA A 29 -38.01 -21.11 15.54
C ALA A 29 -38.31 -21.74 14.16
N ILE A 30 -38.51 -20.93 13.12
CA ILE A 30 -38.88 -21.34 11.77
C ILE A 30 -37.68 -21.24 10.83
N SER A 31 -37.39 -22.33 10.11
CA SER A 31 -36.36 -22.34 9.07
C SER A 31 -36.72 -21.43 7.88
N ALA A 32 -35.71 -20.89 7.20
CA ALA A 32 -35.91 -20.04 6.02
C ALA A 32 -36.73 -20.74 4.92
N ARG A 33 -36.54 -22.05 4.74
CA ARG A 33 -37.32 -22.86 3.77
C ARG A 33 -38.80 -22.91 4.12
N HIS A 34 -39.13 -23.17 5.39
CA HIS A 34 -40.52 -23.24 5.83
C HIS A 34 -41.19 -21.85 5.68
N ARG A 35 -40.47 -20.77 5.98
CA ARG A 35 -40.95 -19.41 5.73
C ARG A 35 -41.25 -19.12 4.27
N ALA A 36 -40.36 -19.50 3.35
CA ALA A 36 -40.60 -19.33 1.92
C ALA A 36 -41.83 -20.13 1.44
N LYS A 37 -42.07 -21.31 2.03
CA LYS A 37 -43.29 -22.09 1.78
C LYS A 37 -44.55 -21.34 2.22
N ILE A 38 -44.56 -20.81 3.45
CA ILE A 38 -45.69 -20.02 3.97
C ILE A 38 -45.90 -18.79 3.11
N ARG A 39 -44.83 -18.06 2.75
CA ARG A 39 -44.89 -16.90 1.85
C ARG A 39 -45.49 -17.25 0.49
N LYS A 40 -45.10 -18.40 -0.09
CA LYS A 40 -45.69 -18.88 -1.34
C LYS A 40 -47.17 -19.17 -1.18
N GLU A 41 -47.56 -19.88 -0.12
CA GLU A 41 -48.96 -20.22 0.17
C GLU A 41 -49.82 -18.96 0.42
N THR A 42 -49.31 -17.95 1.12
CA THR A 42 -50.04 -16.69 1.37
C THR A 42 -50.25 -15.89 0.10
N LEU A 43 -49.21 -15.77 -0.74
CA LEU A 43 -49.30 -15.03 -2.00
C LEU A 43 -50.23 -15.75 -2.99
N LEU A 44 -50.21 -17.08 -3.04
CA LEU A 44 -51.14 -17.87 -3.85
C LEU A 44 -52.59 -17.74 -3.38
N ALA A 45 -52.81 -17.59 -2.07
CA ALA A 45 -54.13 -17.33 -1.51
C ALA A 45 -54.60 -15.87 -1.67
N GLY A 46 -53.83 -15.02 -2.38
CA GLY A 46 -54.13 -13.59 -2.57
C GLY A 46 -53.95 -12.74 -1.32
N GLY A 47 -53.25 -13.24 -0.30
CA GLY A 47 -52.94 -12.49 0.92
C GLY A 47 -51.67 -11.64 0.80
N GLU A 48 -51.60 -10.59 1.60
CA GLU A 48 -50.44 -9.68 1.67
C GLU A 48 -49.33 -10.23 2.58
N TRP A 49 -48.06 -9.93 2.24
CA TRP A 49 -46.88 -10.37 3.01
C TRP A 49 -46.06 -9.17 3.54
N PRO A 50 -46.31 -8.69 4.76
CA PRO A 50 -45.73 -7.45 5.28
C PRO A 50 -44.36 -7.60 5.98
N TYR A 51 -43.84 -8.83 6.14
CA TYR A 51 -42.70 -9.08 7.03
C TYR A 51 -41.32 -8.80 6.43
N ASP A 52 -41.20 -8.66 5.11
CA ASP A 52 -39.89 -8.54 4.46
C ASP A 52 -39.47 -7.07 4.28
N ALA A 53 -38.22 -6.78 4.63
CA ALA A 53 -37.62 -5.47 4.40
C ALA A 53 -37.41 -5.21 2.89
N PRO A 54 -37.47 -3.94 2.45
CA PRO A 54 -37.19 -3.60 1.06
C PRO A 54 -35.75 -3.97 0.66
N ARG A 55 -35.58 -4.41 -0.60
CA ARG A 55 -34.27 -4.81 -1.14
C ARG A 55 -33.31 -3.61 -1.14
N LYS A 56 -32.11 -3.80 -0.60
CA LYS A 56 -31.04 -2.79 -0.64
C LYS A 56 -30.57 -2.55 -2.10
N PRO A 57 -30.22 -1.30 -2.47
CA PRO A 57 -29.63 -1.02 -3.77
C PRO A 57 -28.33 -1.82 -3.99
N GLU A 58 -28.11 -2.20 -5.24
CA GLU A 58 -26.94 -2.96 -5.68
C GLU A 58 -25.71 -2.05 -5.81
N ARG A 59 -24.51 -2.61 -5.64
CA ARG A 59 -23.26 -1.84 -5.78
C ARG A 59 -22.78 -1.88 -7.22
N THR A 60 -22.84 -0.74 -7.91
CA THR A 60 -22.43 -0.63 -9.33
C THR A 60 -20.91 -0.51 -9.56
N LYS A 61 -20.12 -0.25 -8.52
CA LYS A 61 -18.67 0.03 -8.68
C LYS A 61 -17.86 -1.23 -8.95
N MET A 62 -17.15 -1.25 -10.09
CA MET A 62 -16.15 -2.27 -10.43
C MET A 62 -14.81 -1.99 -9.72
N LYS A 63 -14.07 -3.05 -9.35
CA LYS A 63 -12.78 -2.95 -8.63
C LYS A 63 -11.62 -2.47 -9.53
N GLY A 64 -11.67 -2.84 -10.81
CA GLY A 64 -10.53 -2.75 -11.75
C GLY A 64 -9.40 -3.73 -11.41
N HIS A 65 -8.56 -4.07 -12.39
CA HIS A 65 -7.35 -4.85 -12.11
C HIS A 65 -6.30 -3.98 -11.42
N LYS A 66 -5.51 -4.59 -10.53
CA LYS A 66 -4.39 -3.92 -9.85
C LYS A 66 -3.40 -3.32 -10.86
N VAL A 67 -3.09 -4.09 -11.91
CA VAL A 67 -2.12 -3.71 -12.95
C VAL A 67 -2.56 -2.42 -13.65
N ASP A 68 -3.83 -2.32 -14.03
CA ASP A 68 -4.38 -1.13 -14.71
C ASP A 68 -4.33 0.11 -13.81
N ARG A 69 -4.62 -0.08 -12.52
CA ARG A 69 -4.54 0.98 -11.51
C ARG A 69 -3.12 1.53 -11.36
N GLU A 70 -2.12 0.66 -11.43
CA GLU A 70 -0.70 1.02 -11.25
C GLU A 70 -0.01 1.43 -12.56
N ALA A 71 -0.63 1.16 -13.72
CA ALA A 71 0.01 1.36 -15.02
C ALA A 71 0.42 2.83 -15.24
N ALA A 72 -0.42 3.79 -14.83
CA ALA A 72 -0.09 5.22 -14.92
C ALA A 72 1.14 5.59 -14.07
N LEU A 73 1.19 5.10 -12.83
CA LEU A 73 2.31 5.33 -11.91
C LEU A 73 3.61 4.71 -12.43
N LYS A 74 3.54 3.50 -13.00
CA LYS A 74 4.70 2.82 -13.58
C LYS A 74 5.24 3.58 -14.79
N ARG A 75 4.37 4.08 -15.67
CA ARG A 75 4.79 4.89 -16.83
C ARG A 75 5.49 6.19 -16.40
N ALA A 76 4.96 6.89 -15.40
CA ALA A 76 5.59 8.10 -14.86
C ALA A 76 6.98 7.81 -14.26
N ARG A 77 7.10 6.77 -13.44
CA ARG A 77 8.39 6.32 -12.89
C ARG A 77 9.40 5.98 -13.98
N THR A 78 8.95 5.34 -15.07
CA THR A 78 9.83 5.04 -16.21
C THR A 78 10.39 6.32 -16.81
N VAL A 79 9.59 7.37 -17.03
CA VAL A 79 10.07 8.65 -17.56
C VAL A 79 11.12 9.28 -16.63
N GLU A 80 10.82 9.39 -15.33
CA GLU A 80 11.77 9.92 -14.33
C GLU A 80 13.08 9.14 -14.29
N LEU A 81 13.03 7.82 -14.48
CA LEU A 81 14.21 6.97 -14.51
C LEU A 81 15.04 7.18 -15.78
N MET A 82 14.39 7.40 -16.93
CA MET A 82 15.08 7.69 -18.19
C MET A 82 15.79 9.04 -18.15
N GLU A 83 15.21 10.05 -17.52
CA GLU A 83 15.85 11.36 -17.31
C GLU A 83 17.12 11.26 -16.44
N LYS A 84 17.13 10.35 -15.46
CA LYS A 84 18.27 10.10 -14.56
C LYS A 84 19.34 9.17 -15.17
N MET A 85 19.02 8.51 -16.28
CA MET A 85 19.92 7.56 -16.94
C MET A 85 21.32 8.12 -17.29
N PRO A 86 21.47 9.30 -17.92
CA PRO A 86 22.79 9.81 -18.29
C PRO A 86 23.71 10.01 -17.08
N GLN A 87 23.16 10.48 -15.96
CA GLN A 87 23.92 10.62 -14.72
C GLN A 87 24.35 9.26 -14.18
N MET A 88 23.43 8.30 -14.10
CA MET A 88 23.77 6.94 -13.63
C MET A 88 24.84 6.26 -14.50
N LEU A 89 24.83 6.50 -15.82
CA LEU A 89 25.87 6.00 -16.73
C LEU A 89 27.23 6.67 -16.49
N ALA A 90 27.25 7.97 -16.21
CA ALA A 90 28.48 8.68 -15.84
C ALA A 90 29.05 8.14 -14.52
N ASP A 91 28.20 7.97 -13.51
CA ASP A 91 28.59 7.42 -12.19
C ASP A 91 29.11 5.98 -12.30
N MET A 92 28.48 5.16 -13.15
CA MET A 92 28.92 3.80 -13.44
C MET A 92 30.27 3.78 -14.18
N LYS A 93 30.48 4.68 -15.14
CA LYS A 93 31.77 4.81 -15.84
C LYS A 93 32.87 5.23 -14.88
N VAL A 94 32.60 6.21 -14.01
CA VAL A 94 33.58 6.66 -13.01
C VAL A 94 33.93 5.52 -12.07
N SER A 95 32.95 4.81 -11.50
CA SER A 95 33.21 3.68 -10.61
C SER A 95 34.02 2.55 -11.28
N HIS A 96 33.64 2.17 -12.51
CA HIS A 96 34.39 1.20 -13.32
C HIS A 96 35.80 1.68 -13.69
N SER A 97 36.00 2.99 -13.87
CA SER A 97 37.33 3.54 -14.15
C SER A 97 38.20 3.61 -12.89
N THR A 98 37.59 3.92 -11.75
CA THR A 98 38.29 4.01 -10.45
C THR A 98 38.67 2.64 -9.88
N CYS A 99 38.01 1.55 -10.29
CA CYS A 99 38.51 0.21 -9.98
C CYS A 99 39.69 -0.21 -10.89
N HIS A 100 39.98 0.57 -11.94
CA HIS A 100 41.08 0.39 -12.88
C HIS A 100 42.13 1.52 -12.82
N LEU A 101 42.39 2.11 -11.64
CA LEU A 101 43.62 2.89 -11.45
C LEU A 101 44.63 2.22 -10.52
N PRO A 102 45.92 2.34 -10.86
CA PRO A 102 46.97 1.42 -10.46
C PRO A 102 47.52 1.74 -9.07
N GLN A 103 48.23 0.78 -8.52
CA GLN A 103 49.03 0.88 -7.31
C GLN A 103 50.26 1.79 -7.51
N ASN A 104 50.13 2.99 -8.08
CA ASN A 104 51.27 3.91 -8.25
C ASN A 104 51.44 4.75 -6.99
N LEU A 105 52.37 4.28 -6.16
CA LEU A 105 53.08 4.88 -5.02
C LEU A 105 53.44 6.39 -5.14
N SER A 106 53.22 7.02 -6.30
CA SER A 106 53.49 8.43 -6.59
C SER A 106 52.71 9.44 -5.74
N GLY A 107 51.47 9.15 -5.31
CA GLY A 107 50.64 10.11 -4.55
C GLY A 107 51.12 10.32 -3.11
N LEU A 108 51.55 9.24 -2.46
CA LEU A 108 52.13 9.30 -1.10
C LEU A 108 53.52 9.93 -1.11
N VAL A 109 54.31 9.70 -2.17
CA VAL A 109 55.65 10.32 -2.32
C VAL A 109 55.52 11.84 -2.52
N LEU A 110 54.54 12.32 -3.29
CA LEU A 110 54.27 13.74 -3.45
C LEU A 110 53.78 14.39 -2.14
N LEU A 111 52.91 13.72 -1.39
CA LEU A 111 52.45 14.21 -0.08
C LEU A 111 53.61 14.28 0.92
N LEU A 112 54.49 13.28 0.95
CA LEU A 112 55.67 13.24 1.83
C LEU A 112 56.70 14.31 1.46
N LEU A 113 56.94 14.54 0.17
CA LEU A 113 57.81 15.61 -0.34
C LEU A 113 57.26 17.00 0.01
N MET A 114 55.95 17.22 -0.13
CA MET A 114 55.33 18.49 0.27
C MET A 114 55.46 18.72 1.78
N ILE A 115 55.27 17.69 2.61
CA ILE A 115 55.42 17.77 4.07
C ILE A 115 56.88 18.08 4.46
N LEU A 116 57.87 17.42 3.83
CA LEU A 116 59.29 17.71 4.08
C LEU A 116 59.67 19.16 3.69
N GLN A 117 59.10 19.67 2.60
CA GLN A 117 59.39 21.01 2.10
C GLN A 117 58.78 22.10 3.00
N THR A 118 57.64 21.84 3.63
CA THR A 118 57.07 22.73 4.66
C THR A 118 57.85 22.73 5.98
N CYS A 119 58.37 21.57 6.44
CA CYS A 119 59.14 21.51 7.69
C CYS A 119 60.52 22.19 7.60
N LEU A 120 61.11 22.28 6.41
CA LEU A 120 62.42 22.93 6.20
C LEU A 120 62.35 24.47 6.28
N VAL A 121 61.17 25.08 6.09
CA VAL A 121 60.98 26.53 6.13
C VAL A 121 60.75 27.05 7.56
N GLU A 122 60.19 26.23 8.47
CA GLU A 122 59.92 26.66 9.87
C GLU A 122 61.12 26.51 10.83
N LEU A 123 62.17 25.80 10.44
CA LEU A 123 63.35 25.51 11.30
C LEU A 123 64.53 26.47 11.11
N PHE A 124 64.42 27.50 10.28
CA PHE A 124 65.49 28.48 10.06
C PHE A 124 64.97 29.93 10.19
N PRO A 125 64.81 30.48 11.41
CA PRO A 125 64.69 31.92 11.55
C PRO A 125 66.04 32.56 11.18
N LEU A 126 66.06 33.23 10.02
CA LEU A 126 67.15 34.11 9.60
C LEU A 126 67.39 35.18 10.68
N SER A 127 68.42 34.97 11.49
CA SER A 127 69.02 36.00 12.34
C SER A 127 69.69 37.03 11.41
N ASN A 128 68.92 38.06 11.08
CA ASN A 128 69.38 39.23 10.34
C ASN A 128 70.00 40.21 11.35
N ASN A 129 71.33 40.37 11.35
CA ASN A 129 72.04 41.42 12.07
C ASN A 129 73.32 41.82 11.33
N GLY A 130 73.37 43.11 10.97
CA GLY A 130 74.59 43.93 10.83
C GLY A 130 75.33 43.83 9.50
N SER A 131 75.33 44.85 8.63
CA SER A 131 75.98 46.18 8.73
C SER A 131 77.45 46.18 8.29
N CYS A 132 77.72 47.09 7.33
CA CYS A 132 79.00 47.55 6.76
C CYS A 132 79.58 46.73 5.61
#